data_AF-A0A1F5SXD4-F1
#
_entry.id   AF-A0A1F5SXD4-F1
#
_cell.length_a   1.000
_cell.length_b   1.000
_cell.length_c   1.000
_cell.angle_alpha   90.00
_cell.angle_beta   90.00
_cell.angle_gamma   90.00
#
_symmetry.space_group_name_H-M   'P 1'
#
loop_
_entity.id
_entity.type
_entity.pdbx_description
1 polymer ?
#
loop_
_entity_poly.entity_id
_entity_poly.type
_entity_poly.pdbx_seq_one_letter_code
_entity_poly.pdbx_strand_id
1 'polypeptide(L)'
;VPGRISAKPAKHFNAALGQVVNFLGTLQNEWAGAQAFSSFDTYLAPLAAKDGLNYQQIKQAIQEFVFAINATSRWGNQVPFTNITLDWTVPEDLADQPIIYGGEYLQDETYRQFQPQMDMINKAFIEVMIKGDKDSRIFTFPIPTYNITKDFDWESENALLLFAMTAKYGIPYFQNFINSSLNPSDVRSMCCRLQLNLRDLMTKTGGLFGSGEKTGSIGVVTINLPRLGYLSKSEAEFFERLDNLLYLAKESLEIKRKEVSKHMNAGLLPWSKRYLGNLKHHFSTIGLVGMHECCLNFLEEGIESEAGKTLALKVLDFFRARLALFQEETGHIYNLEATPAEGTAYRLARLDKKLFPEIRTSGASEPYYTNSTQLPVGFTDSVLETLTHQDELQTKYTGGTVVHVFLGERLPSAESCRQLVKKIAYKFHLPYFTITPTFSICPVHGYIKGEHYTCPIEINKSLDSARDKEVKENATESQFARDRELQYAH
;
A
#
# COMPACT_ATOMS: atom_id res chain seq x y z
N VAL A 1 -24.94 4.42 -14.74
CA VAL A 1 -25.57 3.13 -15.05
C VAL A 1 -27.04 3.41 -15.38
N PRO A 2 -27.59 2.90 -16.50
CA PRO A 2 -28.99 3.17 -16.87
C PRO A 2 -29.96 2.86 -15.73
N GLY A 3 -30.99 3.70 -15.55
CA GLY A 3 -32.01 3.52 -14.51
C GLY A 3 -31.55 3.81 -13.07
N ARG A 4 -30.34 4.35 -12.87
CA ARG A 4 -29.85 4.83 -11.57
C ARG A 4 -29.68 6.35 -11.58
N ILE A 5 -29.75 6.97 -10.40
CA ILE A 5 -29.40 8.39 -10.24
C ILE A 5 -27.97 8.59 -10.72
N SER A 6 -27.74 9.67 -11.48
CA SER A 6 -26.45 9.97 -12.09
C SER A 6 -26.10 11.45 -11.96
N ALA A 7 -24.85 11.76 -11.65
CA ALA A 7 -24.31 13.11 -11.67
C ALA A 7 -23.65 13.43 -13.02
N LYS A 8 -23.68 14.70 -13.43
CA LYS A 8 -22.78 15.22 -14.48
C LYS A 8 -21.36 15.37 -13.91
N PRO A 9 -20.32 15.40 -14.76
CA PRO A 9 -18.95 15.68 -14.30
C PRO A 9 -18.89 16.96 -13.47
N ALA A 10 -18.07 16.94 -12.41
CA ALA A 10 -18.00 18.04 -11.46
C ALA A 10 -17.44 19.32 -12.10
N LYS A 11 -18.00 20.47 -11.68
CA LYS A 11 -17.52 21.83 -12.01
C LYS A 11 -17.01 22.59 -10.79
N HIS A 12 -17.12 21.99 -9.62
CA HIS A 12 -16.77 22.57 -8.32
C HIS A 12 -15.97 21.57 -7.50
N PHE A 13 -15.03 22.06 -6.70
CA PHE A 13 -14.12 21.26 -5.89
C PHE A 13 -14.88 20.33 -4.92
N ASN A 14 -15.84 20.86 -4.17
CA ASN A 14 -16.64 20.07 -3.22
C ASN A 14 -17.51 19.01 -3.94
N ALA A 15 -18.02 19.35 -5.12
CA ALA A 15 -18.80 18.39 -5.92
C ALA A 15 -17.91 17.23 -6.40
N ALA A 16 -16.66 17.49 -6.77
CA ALA A 16 -15.72 16.44 -7.14
C ALA A 16 -15.38 15.53 -5.94
N LEU A 17 -15.06 16.09 -4.78
CA LEU A 17 -14.82 15.31 -3.56
C LEU A 17 -16.03 14.45 -3.18
N GLY A 18 -17.23 15.02 -3.19
CA GLY A 18 -18.46 14.26 -2.93
C GLY A 18 -18.70 13.14 -3.95
N GLN A 19 -18.38 13.37 -5.23
CA GLN A 19 -18.45 12.32 -6.25
C GLN A 19 -17.41 11.22 -6.04
N VAL A 20 -16.20 11.54 -5.57
CA VAL A 20 -15.17 10.57 -5.17
C VAL A 20 -15.66 9.69 -4.02
N VAL A 21 -16.22 10.28 -2.95
CA VAL A 21 -16.80 9.52 -1.83
C VAL A 21 -17.88 8.56 -2.32
N ASN A 22 -18.82 9.06 -3.13
CA ASN A 22 -19.91 8.25 -3.68
C ASN A 22 -19.40 7.12 -4.59
N PHE A 23 -18.36 7.39 -5.39
CA PHE A 23 -17.72 6.40 -6.25
C PHE A 23 -17.11 5.27 -5.42
N LEU A 24 -16.27 5.59 -4.43
CA LEU A 24 -15.63 4.60 -3.56
C LEU A 24 -16.68 3.80 -2.78
N GLY A 25 -17.67 4.49 -2.23
CA GLY A 25 -18.78 3.89 -1.49
C GLY A 25 -19.67 2.96 -2.34
N THR A 26 -19.78 3.22 -3.65
CA THR A 26 -20.56 2.40 -4.57
C THR A 26 -19.77 1.20 -5.06
N LEU A 27 -18.56 1.41 -5.57
CA LEU A 27 -17.78 0.37 -6.24
C LEU A 27 -17.23 -0.67 -5.28
N GLN A 28 -17.09 -0.35 -3.99
CA GLN A 28 -16.68 -1.33 -2.98
C GLN A 28 -17.63 -2.54 -2.89
N ASN A 29 -18.85 -2.44 -3.41
CA ASN A 29 -19.79 -3.57 -3.46
C ASN A 29 -19.49 -4.54 -4.63
N GLU A 30 -18.68 -4.12 -5.60
CA GLU A 30 -18.28 -4.94 -6.74
C GLU A 30 -16.84 -5.48 -6.62
N TRP A 31 -16.05 -4.95 -5.67
CA TRP A 31 -14.64 -5.28 -5.49
C TRP A 31 -14.31 -5.58 -4.03
N ALA A 32 -13.59 -6.68 -3.78
CA ALA A 32 -13.17 -7.05 -2.42
C ALA A 32 -11.91 -6.30 -1.93
N GLY A 33 -11.10 -5.78 -2.85
CA GLY A 33 -9.80 -5.17 -2.56
C GLY A 33 -9.84 -3.66 -2.30
N ALA A 34 -8.64 -3.08 -2.25
CA ALA A 34 -8.42 -1.64 -2.14
C ALA A 34 -8.88 -0.90 -3.41
N GLN A 35 -9.28 0.36 -3.23
CA GLN A 35 -9.59 1.27 -4.32
C GLN A 35 -8.71 2.51 -4.23
N ALA A 36 -8.05 2.85 -5.33
CA ALA A 36 -7.07 3.93 -5.36
C ALA A 36 -7.46 5.01 -6.36
N PHE A 37 -7.17 6.27 -6.00
CA PHE A 37 -7.11 7.39 -6.94
C PHE A 37 -5.68 7.86 -7.10
N SER A 38 -5.19 7.89 -8.34
CA SER A 38 -3.91 8.51 -8.69
C SER A 38 -4.06 10.01 -8.91
N SER A 39 -2.98 10.77 -8.72
CA SER A 39 -2.91 12.20 -9.06
C SER A 39 -4.03 13.04 -8.44
N PHE A 40 -4.36 12.72 -7.19
CA PHE A 40 -5.53 13.28 -6.49
C PHE A 40 -5.43 14.80 -6.35
N ASP A 41 -4.24 15.31 -5.99
CA ASP A 41 -3.93 16.73 -5.91
C ASP A 41 -3.94 17.40 -7.29
N THR A 42 -3.28 16.81 -8.29
CA THR A 42 -3.22 17.36 -9.64
C THR A 42 -4.60 17.49 -10.29
N TYR A 43 -5.46 16.48 -10.19
CA TYR A 43 -6.79 16.51 -10.82
C TYR A 43 -7.79 17.43 -10.11
N LEU A 44 -7.64 17.65 -8.81
CA LEU A 44 -8.52 18.55 -8.06
C LEU A 44 -8.07 20.02 -8.10
N ALA A 45 -6.78 20.29 -8.30
CA ALA A 45 -6.21 21.63 -8.29
C ALA A 45 -6.92 22.63 -9.25
N PRO A 46 -7.24 22.28 -10.51
CA PRO A 46 -7.98 23.19 -11.39
C PRO A 46 -9.37 23.55 -10.86
N LEU A 47 -10.08 22.62 -10.21
CA LEU A 47 -11.41 22.88 -9.65
C LEU A 47 -11.33 23.87 -8.49
N ALA A 48 -10.33 23.74 -7.61
CA ALA A 48 -10.10 24.69 -6.53
C ALA A 48 -9.78 26.10 -7.08
N ALA A 49 -9.00 26.18 -8.16
CA ALA A 49 -8.67 27.44 -8.82
C ALA A 49 -9.91 28.10 -9.46
N LYS A 50 -10.73 27.31 -10.19
CA LYS A 50 -11.95 27.81 -10.84
C LYS A 50 -12.99 28.32 -9.86
N ASP A 51 -13.08 27.68 -8.69
CA ASP A 51 -13.97 28.12 -7.61
C ASP A 51 -13.41 29.34 -6.85
N GLY A 52 -12.17 29.76 -7.12
CA GLY A 52 -11.52 30.87 -6.41
C GLY A 52 -11.32 30.59 -4.93
N LEU A 53 -11.16 29.32 -4.54
CA LEU A 53 -11.12 28.93 -3.13
C LEU A 53 -9.83 29.41 -2.46
N ASN A 54 -10.01 29.98 -1.28
CA ASN A 54 -8.87 30.22 -0.39
C ASN A 54 -8.52 28.94 0.40
N TYR A 55 -7.36 28.98 1.06
CA TYR A 55 -6.85 27.86 1.84
C TYR A 55 -7.85 27.30 2.88
N GLN A 56 -8.57 28.17 3.61
CA GLN A 56 -9.51 27.72 4.64
C GLN A 56 -10.68 26.93 4.05
N GLN A 57 -11.16 27.35 2.87
CA GLN A 57 -12.23 26.63 2.16
C GLN A 57 -11.74 25.29 1.63
N ILE A 58 -10.53 25.23 1.06
CA ILE A 58 -9.92 23.97 0.62
C ILE A 58 -9.74 23.02 1.81
N LYS A 59 -9.23 23.53 2.94
CA LYS A 59 -9.03 22.74 4.16
C LYS A 59 -10.33 22.18 4.72
N GLN A 60 -11.39 22.99 4.76
CA GLN A 60 -12.71 22.54 5.20
C GLN A 60 -13.25 21.41 4.29
N ALA A 61 -13.14 21.58 2.98
CA ALA A 61 -13.58 20.58 2.01
C ALA A 61 -12.80 19.26 2.08
N ILE A 62 -11.47 19.34 2.24
CA ILE A 62 -10.61 18.16 2.45
C ILE A 62 -10.94 17.49 3.78
N GLN A 63 -11.21 18.25 4.84
CA GLN A 63 -11.66 17.70 6.11
C GLN A 63 -12.96 16.91 5.93
N GLU A 64 -13.97 17.50 5.28
CA GLU A 64 -15.24 16.82 5.00
C GLU A 64 -15.02 15.52 4.22
N PHE A 65 -14.15 15.54 3.21
CA PHE A 65 -13.77 14.35 2.45
C PHE A 65 -13.16 13.25 3.33
N VAL A 66 -12.14 13.58 4.13
CA VAL A 66 -11.45 12.60 5.00
C VAL A 66 -12.42 11.98 6.01
N PHE A 67 -13.27 12.78 6.64
CA PHE A 67 -14.27 12.25 7.58
C PHE A 67 -15.31 11.37 6.86
N ALA A 68 -15.75 11.77 5.67
CA ALA A 68 -16.76 11.03 4.93
C ALA A 68 -16.28 9.63 4.49
N ILE A 69 -15.00 9.48 4.09
CA ILE A 69 -14.47 8.17 3.69
C ILE A 69 -14.12 7.26 4.88
N ASN A 70 -13.91 7.83 6.07
CA ASN A 70 -13.77 7.07 7.31
C ASN A 70 -15.12 6.80 7.99
N ALA A 71 -16.25 7.21 7.40
CA ALA A 71 -17.56 6.79 7.87
C ALA A 71 -17.84 5.33 7.43
N THR A 72 -18.21 4.47 8.38
CA THR A 72 -18.48 3.05 8.11
C THR A 72 -19.62 2.91 7.10
N SER A 73 -19.36 2.21 6.00
CA SER A 73 -20.34 2.04 4.91
C SER A 73 -20.42 0.61 4.35
N ARG A 74 -19.56 -0.32 4.79
CA ARG A 74 -19.60 -1.74 4.40
C ARG A 74 -20.45 -2.60 5.33
N TRP A 75 -20.87 -3.76 4.84
CA TRP A 75 -21.32 -4.87 5.70
C TRP A 75 -20.23 -5.22 6.71
N GLY A 76 -20.61 -5.39 7.97
CA GLY A 76 -19.67 -5.60 9.08
C GLY A 76 -19.07 -4.32 9.69
N ASN A 77 -19.64 -3.13 9.41
CA ASN A 77 -19.19 -1.84 9.95
C ASN A 77 -17.73 -1.51 9.62
N GLN A 78 -17.26 -1.92 8.44
CA GLN A 78 -15.93 -1.55 7.96
C GLN A 78 -16.00 -0.31 7.07
N VAL A 79 -14.90 0.43 7.09
CA VAL A 79 -14.65 1.54 6.16
C VAL A 79 -14.10 1.00 4.84
N PRO A 80 -14.34 1.68 3.71
CA PRO A 80 -13.74 1.30 2.44
C PRO A 80 -12.20 1.34 2.53
N PHE A 81 -11.52 0.28 2.08
CA PHE A 81 -10.06 0.31 1.94
C PHE A 81 -9.72 1.23 0.76
N THR A 82 -9.18 2.41 1.06
CA THR A 82 -8.91 3.44 0.04
C THR A 82 -7.49 3.97 0.09
N ASN A 83 -6.92 4.24 -1.07
CA ASN A 83 -5.61 4.88 -1.21
C ASN A 83 -5.74 6.13 -2.09
N ILE A 84 -4.95 7.16 -1.80
CA ILE A 84 -4.76 8.28 -2.72
C ILE A 84 -3.27 8.48 -2.99
N THR A 85 -2.93 8.73 -4.24
CA THR A 85 -1.58 9.13 -4.64
C THR A 85 -1.55 10.63 -4.89
N LEU A 86 -0.58 11.28 -4.29
CA LEU A 86 -0.33 12.71 -4.35
C LEU A 86 0.98 12.92 -5.10
N ASP A 87 0.89 13.66 -6.21
CA ASP A 87 2.02 13.88 -7.10
C ASP A 87 3.04 14.87 -6.53
N TRP A 88 2.63 15.71 -5.57
CA TRP A 88 3.41 16.78 -4.93
C TRP A 88 3.71 17.96 -5.87
N THR A 89 4.30 17.66 -7.03
CA THR A 89 4.60 18.60 -8.09
C THR A 89 3.80 18.21 -9.33
N VAL A 90 3.33 19.19 -10.12
CA VAL A 90 2.62 18.92 -11.37
C VAL A 90 3.47 17.97 -12.23
N PRO A 91 2.97 16.75 -12.53
CA PRO A 91 3.77 15.79 -13.26
C PRO A 91 4.04 16.21 -14.70
N GLU A 92 5.24 15.95 -15.20
CA GLU A 92 5.68 16.36 -16.55
C GLU A 92 4.76 15.86 -17.67
N ASP A 93 4.25 14.63 -17.56
CA ASP A 93 3.32 14.01 -18.53
C ASP A 93 1.90 14.61 -18.51
N LEU A 94 1.52 15.28 -17.42
CA LEU A 94 0.25 15.98 -17.28
C LEU A 94 0.40 17.50 -17.48
N ALA A 95 1.59 18.06 -17.27
CA ALA A 95 1.82 19.50 -17.18
C ALA A 95 1.25 20.28 -18.37
N ASP A 96 1.48 19.78 -19.59
CA ASP A 96 1.04 20.45 -20.82
C ASP A 96 -0.29 19.90 -21.36
N GLN A 97 -0.95 19.01 -20.62
CA GLN A 97 -2.29 18.54 -20.99
C GLN A 97 -3.35 19.59 -20.62
N PRO A 98 -4.37 19.78 -21.48
CA PRO A 98 -5.54 20.59 -21.15
C PRO A 98 -6.22 20.08 -19.89
N ILE A 99 -6.65 20.99 -19.01
CA ILE A 99 -7.41 20.60 -17.82
C ILE A 99 -8.79 20.06 -18.19
N ILE A 100 -9.30 19.14 -17.36
CA ILE A 100 -10.67 18.65 -17.46
C ILE A 100 -11.57 19.47 -16.52
N TYR A 101 -12.54 20.19 -17.08
CA TYR A 101 -13.50 20.98 -16.32
C TYR A 101 -14.93 20.68 -16.78
N GLY A 102 -15.79 20.20 -15.87
CA GLY A 102 -17.17 19.85 -16.24
C GLY A 102 -17.30 18.76 -17.30
N GLY A 103 -16.25 17.95 -17.50
CA GLY A 103 -16.20 16.88 -18.49
C GLY A 103 -15.65 17.29 -19.85
N GLU A 104 -15.17 18.52 -20.00
CA GLU A 104 -14.61 19.05 -21.24
C GLU A 104 -13.13 19.43 -21.03
N TYR A 105 -12.32 19.27 -22.08
CA TYR A 105 -10.93 19.68 -22.10
C TYR A 105 -10.83 21.17 -22.46
N LEU A 106 -10.36 22.00 -21.52
CA LEU A 106 -10.15 23.43 -21.77
C LEU A 106 -8.77 23.66 -22.39
N GLN A 107 -8.72 23.88 -23.71
CA GLN A 107 -7.47 23.92 -24.48
C GLN A 107 -6.52 25.06 -24.08
N ASP A 108 -7.04 26.14 -23.51
CA ASP A 108 -6.27 27.34 -23.16
C ASP A 108 -5.62 27.27 -21.77
N GLU A 109 -5.92 26.21 -20.99
CA GLU A 109 -5.45 26.04 -19.61
C GLU A 109 -4.88 24.63 -19.41
N THR A 110 -3.67 24.55 -18.87
CA THR A 110 -2.97 23.28 -18.66
C THR A 110 -2.65 23.04 -17.18
N TYR A 111 -2.44 21.78 -16.80
CA TYR A 111 -2.16 21.43 -15.40
C TYR A 111 -0.94 22.15 -14.81
N ARG A 112 0.04 22.55 -15.64
CA ARG A 112 1.23 23.33 -15.25
C ARG A 112 0.89 24.61 -14.48
N GLN A 113 -0.28 25.19 -14.73
CA GLN A 113 -0.70 26.46 -14.13
C GLN A 113 -1.19 26.33 -12.68
N PHE A 114 -1.39 25.10 -12.17
CA PHE A 114 -2.14 24.85 -10.93
C PHE A 114 -1.29 24.32 -9.76
N GLN A 115 0.04 24.45 -9.81
CA GLN A 115 0.91 24.13 -8.67
C GLN A 115 0.48 24.82 -7.35
N PRO A 116 0.13 26.12 -7.33
CA PRO A 116 -0.29 26.77 -6.08
C PRO A 116 -1.52 26.10 -5.43
N GLN A 117 -2.45 25.59 -6.22
CA GLN A 117 -3.61 24.86 -5.71
C GLN A 117 -3.25 23.44 -5.25
N MET A 118 -2.33 22.75 -5.94
CA MET A 118 -1.77 21.50 -5.44
C MET A 118 -1.10 21.68 -4.07
N ASP A 119 -0.33 22.76 -3.89
CA ASP A 119 0.33 23.08 -2.62
C ASP A 119 -0.69 23.30 -1.50
N MET A 120 -1.78 24.03 -1.77
CA MET A 120 -2.86 24.25 -0.81
C MET A 120 -3.60 22.95 -0.45
N ILE A 121 -3.88 22.08 -1.44
CA ILE A 121 -4.52 20.78 -1.22
C ILE A 121 -3.63 19.87 -0.37
N ASN A 122 -2.34 19.78 -0.69
CA ASN A 122 -1.36 18.99 0.07
C ASN A 122 -1.25 19.49 1.51
N LYS A 123 -1.09 20.81 1.71
CA LYS A 123 -1.06 21.42 3.05
C LYS A 123 -2.31 21.09 3.86
N ALA A 124 -3.49 21.28 3.25
CA ALA A 124 -4.78 21.01 3.86
C ALA A 124 -4.92 19.53 4.29
N PHE A 125 -4.56 18.60 3.39
CA PHE A 125 -4.64 17.18 3.65
C PHE A 125 -3.72 16.76 4.79
N ILE A 126 -2.45 17.18 4.76
CA ILE A 126 -1.47 16.88 5.81
C ILE A 126 -1.94 17.43 7.16
N GLU A 127 -2.40 18.70 7.21
CA GLU A 127 -2.88 19.29 8.46
C GLU A 127 -4.11 18.57 9.03
N VAL A 128 -5.03 18.10 8.18
CA VAL A 128 -6.19 17.30 8.61
C VAL A 128 -5.72 15.96 9.19
N MET A 129 -4.80 15.26 8.52
CA MET A 129 -4.27 13.98 8.98
C MET A 129 -3.45 14.12 10.28
N ILE A 130 -2.67 15.20 10.43
CA ILE A 130 -1.92 15.50 11.67
C ILE A 130 -2.85 15.77 12.85
N LYS A 131 -3.93 16.53 12.60
CA LYS A 131 -4.91 16.90 13.63
C LYS A 131 -5.68 15.67 14.12
N GLY A 132 -6.04 14.77 13.21
CA GLY A 132 -6.83 13.60 13.52
C GLY A 132 -8.31 13.93 13.80
N ASP A 133 -9.02 12.95 14.38
CA ASP A 133 -10.42 13.10 14.78
C ASP A 133 -10.59 14.00 16.03
N LYS A 134 -11.81 14.05 16.59
CA LYS A 134 -12.10 14.86 17.79
C LYS A 134 -11.23 14.50 19.00
N ASP A 135 -10.75 13.25 19.06
CA ASP A 135 -9.93 12.70 20.13
C ASP A 135 -8.45 12.61 19.69
N SER A 136 -8.07 13.31 18.61
CA SER A 136 -6.74 13.32 18.01
C SER A 136 -6.25 11.95 17.50
N ARG A 137 -7.17 11.03 17.21
CA ARG A 137 -6.89 9.72 16.60
C ARG A 137 -6.57 9.89 15.13
N ILE A 138 -5.61 9.11 14.65
CA ILE A 138 -5.25 9.07 13.24
C ILE A 138 -6.41 8.50 12.42
N PHE A 139 -6.58 9.02 11.20
CA PHE A 139 -7.42 8.37 10.20
C PHE A 139 -6.66 7.22 9.54
N THR A 140 -7.27 6.04 9.48
CA THR A 140 -6.70 4.89 8.77
C THR A 140 -6.76 5.08 7.25
N PHE A 141 -7.82 5.75 6.76
CA PHE A 141 -8.03 5.98 5.34
C PHE A 141 -8.18 7.48 5.01
N PRO A 142 -7.94 7.91 3.76
CA PRO A 142 -7.30 7.11 2.73
C PRO A 142 -5.83 6.95 3.08
N ILE A 143 -5.23 5.82 2.73
CA ILE A 143 -3.79 5.67 2.87
C ILE A 143 -3.16 6.67 1.88
N PRO A 144 -2.35 7.63 2.35
CA PRO A 144 -1.71 8.57 1.45
C PRO A 144 -0.41 7.97 0.91
N THR A 145 -0.21 8.11 -0.39
CA THR A 145 1.04 7.82 -1.10
C THR A 145 1.59 9.12 -1.66
N TYR A 146 2.84 9.46 -1.32
CA TYR A 146 3.52 10.62 -1.88
C TYR A 146 4.63 10.20 -2.85
N ASN A 147 4.63 10.84 -4.02
CA ASN A 147 5.66 10.66 -5.02
C ASN A 147 6.90 11.49 -4.63
N ILE A 148 8.05 10.82 -4.45
CA ILE A 148 9.33 11.47 -4.19
C ILE A 148 10.14 11.45 -5.48
N THR A 149 10.18 12.58 -6.17
CA THR A 149 10.87 12.79 -7.45
C THR A 149 12.20 13.53 -7.25
N LYS A 150 13.02 13.62 -8.31
CA LYS A 150 14.34 14.27 -8.25
C LYS A 150 14.27 15.76 -7.95
N ASP A 151 13.16 16.40 -8.33
CA ASP A 151 12.84 17.81 -8.14
C ASP A 151 12.05 18.09 -6.84
N PHE A 152 11.82 17.08 -5.99
CA PHE A 152 11.12 17.26 -4.71
C PHE A 152 11.80 18.32 -3.83
N ASP A 153 11.06 19.38 -3.47
CA ASP A 153 11.54 20.43 -2.58
C ASP A 153 11.47 20.00 -1.10
N TRP A 154 12.59 19.48 -0.61
CA TRP A 154 12.80 19.02 0.76
C TRP A 154 12.70 20.14 1.82
N GLU A 155 12.86 21.40 1.43
CA GLU A 155 12.94 22.54 2.38
C GLU A 155 11.65 23.36 2.44
N SER A 156 10.65 23.03 1.61
CA SER A 156 9.34 23.69 1.63
C SER A 156 8.60 23.55 2.98
N GLU A 157 7.72 24.52 3.27
CA GLU A 157 6.83 24.47 4.45
C GLU A 157 5.99 23.18 4.45
N ASN A 158 5.46 22.80 3.28
CA ASN A 158 4.69 21.57 3.13
C ASN A 158 5.54 20.33 3.38
N ALA A 159 6.81 20.29 2.94
CA ALA A 159 7.69 19.16 3.22
C ALA A 159 7.93 18.99 4.72
N LEU A 160 8.14 20.09 5.47
CA LEU A 160 8.26 20.02 6.93
C LEU A 160 6.99 19.44 7.57
N LEU A 161 5.80 19.83 7.11
CA LEU A 161 4.53 19.25 7.57
C LEU A 161 4.42 17.74 7.22
N LEU A 162 4.79 17.35 6.00
CA LEU A 162 4.77 15.95 5.56
C LEU A 162 5.63 15.06 6.46
N PHE A 163 6.85 15.52 6.77
CA PHE A 163 7.76 14.75 7.63
C PHE A 163 7.39 14.86 9.11
N ALA A 164 6.70 15.93 9.54
CA ALA A 164 6.10 15.98 10.88
C ALA A 164 4.98 14.93 11.04
N MET A 165 4.13 14.78 10.02
CA MET A 165 3.10 13.74 9.96
C MET A 165 3.73 12.34 9.98
N THR A 166 4.75 12.13 9.15
CA THR A 166 5.51 10.86 9.06
C THR A 166 6.15 10.50 10.39
N ALA A 167 6.87 11.45 11.00
CA ALA A 167 7.49 11.25 12.30
C ALA A 167 6.46 10.93 13.39
N LYS A 168 5.24 11.49 13.31
CA LYS A 168 4.19 11.29 14.31
C LYS A 168 3.48 9.95 14.19
N TYR A 169 3.13 9.57 12.98
CA TYR A 169 2.14 8.51 12.74
C TYR A 169 2.62 7.39 11.81
N GLY A 170 3.77 7.57 11.15
CA GLY A 170 4.27 6.61 10.16
C GLY A 170 3.50 6.58 8.85
N ILE A 171 2.74 7.65 8.56
CA ILE A 171 2.14 7.90 7.25
C ILE A 171 2.77 9.17 6.67
N PRO A 172 3.00 9.25 5.35
CA PRO A 172 2.44 8.42 4.29
C PRO A 172 3.33 7.22 3.91
N TYR A 173 2.94 6.55 2.84
CA TYR A 173 3.85 5.75 2.04
C TYR A 173 4.59 6.63 1.02
N PHE A 174 5.84 6.29 0.74
CA PHE A 174 6.68 7.00 -0.21
C PHE A 174 6.94 6.13 -1.43
N GLN A 175 6.55 6.65 -2.59
CA GLN A 175 6.94 6.08 -3.88
C GLN A 175 8.23 6.75 -4.34
N ASN A 176 9.30 5.98 -4.47
CA ASN A 176 10.63 6.49 -4.76
C ASN A 176 10.87 6.55 -6.28
N PHE A 177 10.90 7.75 -6.85
CA PHE A 177 11.27 7.97 -8.27
C PHE A 177 12.68 8.56 -8.43
N ILE A 178 13.46 8.67 -7.34
CA ILE A 178 14.80 9.24 -7.39
C ILE A 178 15.81 8.21 -7.90
N ASN A 179 15.83 7.05 -7.24
CA ASN A 179 16.84 6.02 -7.47
C ASN A 179 16.26 4.63 -7.79
N SER A 180 14.94 4.49 -7.92
CA SER A 180 14.33 3.25 -8.40
C SER A 180 14.23 3.26 -9.94
N SER A 181 13.89 2.10 -10.52
CA SER A 181 13.55 1.96 -11.94
C SER A 181 12.18 2.53 -12.33
N LEU A 182 11.45 3.14 -11.38
CA LEU A 182 10.15 3.75 -11.64
C LEU A 182 10.29 5.09 -12.37
N ASN A 183 9.40 5.32 -13.35
CA ASN A 183 9.14 6.65 -13.89
C ASN A 183 7.69 7.05 -13.59
N PRO A 184 7.41 8.29 -13.13
CA PRO A 184 6.05 8.74 -12.84
C PRO A 184 5.08 8.58 -14.02
N SER A 185 5.54 8.88 -15.23
CA SER A 185 4.74 8.78 -16.46
C SER A 185 4.43 7.33 -16.83
N ASP A 186 5.35 6.40 -16.62
CA ASP A 186 5.15 4.96 -16.88
C ASP A 186 4.07 4.37 -15.98
N VAL A 187 4.04 4.82 -14.74
CA VAL A 187 3.08 4.41 -13.73
C VAL A 187 1.66 4.86 -14.13
N ARG A 188 1.48 6.11 -14.58
CA ARG A 188 0.17 6.66 -15.02
C ARG A 188 -0.29 6.19 -16.40
N SER A 189 0.62 6.00 -17.35
CA SER A 189 0.31 5.80 -18.78
C SER A 189 -0.28 4.42 -19.15
N MET A 190 -0.52 3.54 -18.17
CA MET A 190 -1.24 2.26 -18.34
C MET A 190 -2.65 2.40 -18.93
N CYS A 191 -3.24 3.61 -18.91
CA CYS A 191 -4.63 3.88 -19.31
C CYS A 191 -4.83 4.23 -20.81
N CYS A 192 -3.93 5.00 -21.43
CA CYS A 192 -4.35 5.81 -22.60
C CYS A 192 -3.44 5.81 -23.84
N ARG A 193 -2.19 5.32 -23.80
CA ARG A 193 -1.30 5.55 -24.96
C ARG A 193 -0.24 4.50 -25.26
N LEU A 194 -0.27 3.38 -24.57
CA LEU A 194 0.76 2.38 -24.70
C LEU A 194 0.18 1.09 -25.30
N GLN A 195 0.45 0.89 -26.59
CA GLN A 195 0.70 -0.47 -27.10
C GLN A 195 2.02 -0.94 -26.47
N LEU A 196 2.02 -1.17 -25.15
CA LEU A 196 3.16 -1.80 -24.51
C LEU A 196 3.25 -3.20 -25.05
N ASN A 197 4.38 -3.50 -25.69
CA ASN A 197 4.75 -4.86 -25.98
C ASN A 197 4.72 -5.63 -24.65
N LEU A 198 4.11 -6.81 -24.59
CA LEU A 198 4.04 -7.62 -23.36
C LEU A 198 5.44 -7.86 -22.76
N ARG A 199 6.49 -7.77 -23.59
CA ARG A 199 7.89 -7.81 -23.17
C ARG A 199 8.35 -6.59 -22.36
N ASP A 200 7.83 -5.39 -22.63
CA ASP A 200 8.20 -4.15 -21.91
C ASP A 200 7.50 -4.04 -20.54
N LEU A 201 6.46 -4.84 -20.29
CA LEU A 201 5.85 -4.99 -18.96
C LEU A 201 6.76 -5.80 -18.00
N MET A 202 7.70 -6.60 -18.52
CA MET A 202 8.62 -7.40 -17.69
C MET A 202 9.67 -6.57 -16.95
N THR A 203 9.96 -5.37 -17.44
CA THR A 203 10.98 -4.45 -16.89
C THR A 203 10.39 -3.41 -15.94
N LYS A 204 9.07 -3.26 -15.89
CA LYS A 204 8.41 -2.26 -15.05
C LYS A 204 8.08 -2.85 -13.68
N THR A 205 8.95 -2.55 -12.71
CA THR A 205 8.74 -2.75 -11.28
C THR A 205 7.84 -1.64 -10.75
N GLY A 206 6.81 -1.93 -9.96
CA GLY A 206 6.01 -0.85 -9.35
C GLY A 206 4.71 -1.30 -8.69
N GLY A 207 4.55 -0.89 -7.42
CA GLY A 207 3.45 -1.27 -6.55
C GLY A 207 2.06 -1.12 -7.15
N LEU A 208 1.15 -2.04 -6.79
CA LEU A 208 -0.29 -1.94 -7.09
C LEU A 208 -0.88 -0.59 -6.61
N PHE A 209 -0.29 -0.02 -5.55
CA PHE A 209 -0.66 1.25 -4.92
C PHE A 209 -0.28 2.52 -5.71
N GLY A 210 0.37 2.37 -6.87
CA GLY A 210 0.61 3.46 -7.82
C GLY A 210 0.07 3.20 -9.23
N SER A 211 -0.45 2.00 -9.51
CA SER A 211 -0.79 1.58 -10.88
C SER A 211 -1.77 2.55 -11.59
N GLY A 212 -1.49 2.89 -12.85
CA GLY A 212 -2.18 3.95 -13.60
C GLY A 212 -3.68 3.77 -13.76
N GLU A 213 -4.37 4.78 -14.26
CA GLU A 213 -5.83 4.80 -14.30
C GLU A 213 -6.44 3.57 -15.00
N LYS A 214 -7.60 3.08 -14.50
CA LYS A 214 -8.37 1.94 -15.03
C LYS A 214 -7.65 0.58 -15.03
N THR A 215 -6.72 0.37 -14.11
CA THR A 215 -6.07 -0.93 -13.86
C THR A 215 -6.43 -1.49 -12.48
N GLY A 216 -5.99 -2.72 -12.22
CA GLY A 216 -6.22 -3.43 -10.96
C GLY A 216 -5.79 -4.89 -11.07
N SER A 217 -6.22 -5.73 -10.12
CA SER A 217 -6.01 -7.19 -10.18
C SER A 217 -7.34 -7.92 -10.22
N ILE A 218 -7.48 -8.94 -11.07
CA ILE A 218 -8.67 -9.82 -11.06
C ILE A 218 -8.70 -10.73 -9.83
N GLY A 219 -7.57 -10.87 -9.15
CA GLY A 219 -7.39 -11.78 -8.03
C GLY A 219 -5.93 -12.11 -7.79
N VAL A 220 -5.66 -12.55 -6.57
CA VAL A 220 -4.34 -12.94 -6.10
C VAL A 220 -4.36 -14.43 -5.73
N VAL A 221 -3.37 -15.18 -6.21
CA VAL A 221 -3.06 -16.53 -5.71
C VAL A 221 -1.68 -16.50 -5.07
N THR A 222 -1.58 -16.89 -3.80
CA THR A 222 -0.33 -16.84 -3.04
C THR A 222 0.26 -18.23 -2.89
N ILE A 223 1.53 -18.38 -3.27
CA ILE A 223 2.29 -19.62 -3.13
C ILE A 223 2.83 -19.76 -1.71
N ASN A 224 2.57 -20.90 -1.08
CA ASN A 224 3.09 -21.28 0.24
C ASN A 224 4.51 -21.84 0.09
N LEU A 225 5.52 -20.97 0.17
CA LEU A 225 6.92 -21.35 0.02
C LEU A 225 7.45 -22.23 1.17
N PRO A 226 7.07 -22.05 2.44
CA PRO A 226 7.51 -22.92 3.52
C PRO A 226 7.20 -24.40 3.27
N ARG A 227 5.97 -24.70 2.85
CA ARG A 227 5.57 -26.07 2.48
C ARG A 227 6.39 -26.59 1.29
N LEU A 228 6.64 -25.74 0.29
CA LEU A 228 7.45 -26.10 -0.86
C LEU A 228 8.89 -26.45 -0.44
N GLY A 229 9.52 -25.63 0.41
CA GLY A 229 10.84 -25.87 0.95
C GLY A 229 10.91 -27.18 1.74
N TYR A 230 9.94 -27.42 2.64
CA TYR A 230 9.87 -28.64 3.46
C TYR A 230 9.74 -29.93 2.66
N LEU A 231 8.99 -29.90 1.55
CA LEU A 231 8.73 -31.09 0.73
C LEU A 231 9.83 -31.40 -0.29
N SER A 232 10.75 -30.47 -0.53
CA SER A 232 11.76 -30.59 -1.59
C SER A 232 13.08 -31.12 -1.05
N LYS A 233 13.69 -32.10 -1.73
CA LYS A 233 14.97 -32.69 -1.32
C LYS A 233 16.17 -32.19 -2.13
N SER A 234 15.91 -31.52 -3.25
CA SER A 234 16.93 -30.96 -4.13
C SER A 234 16.42 -29.68 -4.79
N GLU A 235 17.34 -28.84 -5.27
CA GLU A 235 16.99 -27.60 -5.97
C GLU A 235 16.18 -27.88 -7.24
N ALA A 236 16.50 -28.96 -7.97
CA ALA A 236 15.75 -29.37 -9.15
C ALA A 236 14.28 -29.73 -8.81
N GLU A 237 14.07 -30.53 -7.76
CA GLU A 237 12.73 -30.89 -7.28
C GLU A 237 11.96 -29.65 -6.78
N PHE A 238 12.65 -28.73 -6.10
CA PHE A 238 12.07 -27.49 -5.62
C PHE A 238 11.47 -26.66 -6.76
N PHE A 239 12.25 -26.41 -7.81
CA PHE A 239 11.80 -25.60 -8.94
C PHE A 239 10.76 -26.32 -9.82
N GLU A 240 10.83 -27.65 -9.93
CA GLU A 240 9.77 -28.45 -10.59
C GLU A 240 8.43 -28.33 -9.84
N ARG A 241 8.45 -28.45 -8.51
CA ARG A 241 7.25 -28.29 -7.69
C ARG A 241 6.72 -26.86 -7.75
N LEU A 242 7.61 -25.87 -7.72
CA LEU A 242 7.23 -24.46 -7.86
C LEU A 242 6.55 -24.23 -9.20
N ASP A 243 7.10 -24.77 -10.30
CA ASP A 243 6.52 -24.61 -11.62
C ASP A 243 5.09 -25.15 -11.71
N ASN A 244 4.88 -26.35 -11.17
CA ASN A 244 3.56 -26.97 -11.11
C ASN A 244 2.56 -26.10 -10.32
N LEU A 245 2.98 -25.51 -9.19
CA LEU A 245 2.14 -24.61 -8.40
C LEU A 245 1.83 -23.31 -9.14
N LEU A 246 2.81 -22.73 -9.86
CA LEU A 246 2.61 -21.54 -10.68
C LEU A 246 1.63 -21.80 -11.82
N TYR A 247 1.70 -22.96 -12.47
CA TYR A 247 0.76 -23.35 -13.50
C TYR A 247 -0.67 -23.47 -12.94
N LEU A 248 -0.84 -24.09 -11.76
CA LEU A 248 -2.16 -24.16 -11.10
C LEU A 248 -2.70 -22.77 -10.71
N ALA A 249 -1.81 -21.86 -10.27
CA ALA A 249 -2.18 -20.49 -9.99
C ALA A 249 -2.66 -19.76 -11.26
N LYS A 250 -1.95 -19.96 -12.40
CA LYS A 250 -2.36 -19.46 -13.72
C LYS A 250 -3.77 -19.94 -14.06
N GLU A 251 -4.03 -21.24 -14.05
CA GLU A 251 -5.33 -21.83 -14.39
C GLU A 251 -6.46 -21.27 -13.50
N SER A 252 -6.23 -21.17 -12.20
CA SER A 252 -7.19 -20.59 -11.25
C SER A 252 -7.57 -19.15 -11.60
N LEU A 253 -6.56 -18.31 -11.90
CA LEU A 253 -6.74 -16.91 -12.24
C LEU A 253 -7.45 -16.73 -13.59
N GLU A 254 -7.14 -17.57 -14.58
CA GLU A 254 -7.78 -17.53 -15.90
C GLU A 254 -9.24 -17.98 -15.85
N ILE A 255 -9.56 -19.02 -15.06
CA ILE A 255 -10.95 -19.41 -14.77
C ILE A 255 -11.70 -18.24 -14.13
N LYS A 256 -11.10 -17.60 -13.12
CA LYS A 256 -11.71 -16.44 -12.45
C LYS A 256 -11.96 -15.29 -13.43
N ARG A 257 -10.97 -14.94 -14.24
CA ARG A 257 -11.09 -13.88 -15.26
C ARG A 257 -12.24 -14.15 -16.23
N LYS A 258 -12.39 -15.40 -16.69
CA LYS A 258 -13.46 -15.83 -17.58
C LYS A 258 -14.84 -15.63 -16.94
N GLU A 259 -15.05 -16.13 -15.71
CA GLU A 259 -16.35 -16.02 -15.04
C GLU A 259 -16.70 -14.58 -14.65
N VAL A 260 -15.73 -13.80 -14.12
CA VAL A 260 -15.96 -12.38 -13.81
C VAL A 260 -16.31 -11.60 -15.07
N SER A 261 -15.59 -11.82 -16.18
CA SER A 261 -15.89 -11.15 -17.46
C SER A 261 -17.28 -11.51 -17.98
N LYS A 262 -17.69 -12.77 -17.86
CA LYS A 262 -19.04 -13.23 -18.21
C LYS A 262 -20.11 -12.52 -17.37
N HIS A 263 -19.94 -12.44 -16.05
CA HIS A 263 -20.87 -11.75 -15.17
C HIS A 263 -20.92 -10.23 -15.39
N MET A 264 -19.77 -9.62 -15.67
CA MET A 264 -19.66 -8.20 -16.05
C MET A 264 -20.43 -7.91 -17.35
N ASN A 265 -20.32 -8.79 -18.34
CA ASN A 265 -21.07 -8.67 -19.60
C ASN A 265 -22.57 -8.97 -19.45
N ALA A 266 -22.94 -9.83 -18.50
CA ALA A 266 -24.33 -10.09 -18.12
C ALA A 266 -24.98 -8.97 -17.28
N GLY A 267 -24.23 -7.90 -16.97
CA GLY A 267 -24.74 -6.74 -16.23
C GLY A 267 -24.75 -6.90 -14.71
N LEU A 268 -24.06 -7.89 -14.15
CA LEU A 268 -23.96 -8.10 -12.69
C LEU A 268 -22.89 -7.22 -12.03
N LEU A 269 -21.98 -6.63 -12.81
CA LEU A 269 -20.98 -5.65 -12.35
C LEU A 269 -21.15 -4.34 -13.14
N PRO A 270 -22.30 -3.67 -13.04
CA PRO A 270 -22.66 -2.55 -13.90
C PRO A 270 -21.76 -1.32 -13.72
N TRP A 271 -21.24 -1.06 -12.52
CA TRP A 271 -20.37 0.08 -12.28
C TRP A 271 -18.97 -0.17 -12.83
N SER A 272 -18.40 -1.33 -12.58
CA SER A 272 -17.14 -1.77 -13.18
C SER A 272 -17.23 -1.76 -14.70
N LYS A 273 -18.33 -2.26 -15.28
CA LYS A 273 -18.56 -2.20 -16.74
C LYS A 273 -18.60 -0.78 -17.27
N ARG A 274 -19.23 0.14 -16.55
CA ARG A 274 -19.34 1.57 -16.92
C ARG A 274 -17.98 2.27 -16.96
N TYR A 275 -17.11 2.03 -15.98
CA TYR A 275 -15.86 2.78 -15.80
C TYR A 275 -14.64 2.10 -16.44
N LEU A 276 -14.58 0.76 -16.40
CA LEU A 276 -13.46 -0.02 -16.92
C LEU A 276 -13.74 -0.56 -18.33
N GLY A 277 -15.00 -0.81 -18.68
CA GLY A 277 -15.40 -1.41 -19.96
C GLY A 277 -15.10 -2.91 -20.05
N ASN A 278 -13.87 -3.33 -19.78
CA ASN A 278 -13.42 -4.72 -19.72
C ASN A 278 -12.24 -4.87 -18.73
N LEU A 279 -11.73 -6.10 -18.58
CA LEU A 279 -10.65 -6.44 -17.65
C LEU A 279 -9.28 -6.62 -18.35
N LYS A 280 -9.12 -6.15 -19.59
CA LYS A 280 -7.88 -6.32 -20.38
C LYS A 280 -6.65 -5.76 -19.66
N HIS A 281 -6.83 -4.64 -18.98
CA HIS A 281 -5.78 -3.95 -18.24
C HIS A 281 -5.65 -4.42 -16.79
N HIS A 282 -6.36 -5.48 -16.36
CA HIS A 282 -6.23 -5.98 -15.00
C HIS A 282 -5.26 -7.17 -14.93
N PHE A 283 -4.39 -7.16 -13.95
CA PHE A 283 -3.40 -8.20 -13.68
C PHE A 283 -4.01 -9.49 -13.15
N SER A 284 -3.44 -10.62 -13.57
CA SER A 284 -3.54 -11.91 -12.88
C SER A 284 -2.36 -11.98 -11.91
N THR A 285 -2.61 -11.81 -10.60
CA THR A 285 -1.53 -11.65 -9.62
C THR A 285 -1.18 -12.96 -8.97
N ILE A 286 0.12 -13.30 -8.99
CA ILE A 286 0.65 -14.44 -8.26
C ILE A 286 1.66 -13.90 -7.26
N GLY A 287 1.42 -14.18 -5.99
CA GLY A 287 2.30 -13.75 -4.91
C GLY A 287 2.90 -14.92 -4.14
N LEU A 288 3.66 -14.61 -3.11
CA LEU A 288 4.31 -15.59 -2.25
C LEU A 288 4.29 -15.14 -0.80
N VAL A 289 4.47 -16.10 0.11
CA VAL A 289 4.63 -15.86 1.55
C VAL A 289 5.62 -16.86 2.14
N GLY A 290 6.35 -16.44 3.19
CA GLY A 290 7.17 -17.32 4.02
C GLY A 290 8.51 -17.71 3.40
N MET A 291 9.20 -16.79 2.70
CA MET A 291 10.52 -17.12 2.14
C MET A 291 11.55 -17.41 3.24
N HIS A 292 11.49 -16.72 4.40
CA HIS A 292 12.36 -17.03 5.53
C HIS A 292 12.19 -18.48 5.99
N GLU A 293 10.96 -18.93 6.23
CA GLU A 293 10.72 -20.31 6.66
C GLU A 293 10.93 -21.32 5.52
N CYS A 294 10.75 -20.92 4.26
CA CYS A 294 11.18 -21.72 3.12
C CYS A 294 12.68 -22.03 3.18
N CYS A 295 13.52 -21.03 3.42
CA CYS A 295 14.95 -21.22 3.62
C CYS A 295 15.22 -22.12 4.84
N LEU A 296 14.57 -21.87 5.99
CA LEU A 296 14.75 -22.70 7.19
C LEU A 296 14.44 -24.19 6.97
N ASN A 297 13.44 -24.49 6.14
CA ASN A 297 13.01 -25.86 5.87
C ASN A 297 13.82 -26.53 4.74
N PHE A 298 14.42 -25.76 3.83
CA PHE A 298 15.12 -26.29 2.66
C PHE A 298 16.65 -26.24 2.77
N LEU A 299 17.19 -25.16 3.34
CA LEU A 299 18.62 -24.90 3.51
C LEU A 299 19.09 -25.09 4.95
N GLU A 300 18.16 -25.20 5.91
CA GLU A 300 18.42 -25.16 7.35
C GLU A 300 18.95 -23.81 7.89
N GLU A 301 19.05 -22.79 7.03
CA GLU A 301 19.42 -21.40 7.36
C GLU A 301 18.29 -20.45 6.90
N GLY A 302 18.13 -19.30 7.56
CA GLY A 302 17.07 -18.33 7.22
C GLY A 302 17.44 -17.43 6.04
N ILE A 303 16.47 -16.62 5.59
CA ILE A 303 16.65 -15.69 4.46
C ILE A 303 17.77 -14.66 4.68
N GLU A 304 18.05 -14.30 5.92
CA GLU A 304 19.12 -13.39 6.33
C GLU A 304 20.53 -13.87 5.95
N SER A 305 20.71 -15.18 5.75
CA SER A 305 21.98 -15.76 5.33
C SER A 305 22.25 -15.45 3.85
N GLU A 306 23.52 -15.42 3.45
CA GLU A 306 23.88 -15.26 2.04
C GLU A 306 23.26 -16.36 1.16
N ALA A 307 23.21 -17.60 1.66
CA ALA A 307 22.56 -18.72 0.97
C ALA A 307 21.05 -18.52 0.84
N GLY A 308 20.39 -18.07 1.91
CA GLY A 308 18.96 -17.78 1.95
C GLY A 308 18.56 -16.65 1.03
N LYS A 309 19.30 -15.52 1.05
CA LYS A 309 19.08 -14.40 0.13
C LYS A 309 19.31 -14.80 -1.33
N THR A 310 20.35 -15.60 -1.59
CA THR A 310 20.63 -16.13 -2.94
C THR A 310 19.48 -17.00 -3.44
N LEU A 311 18.95 -17.90 -2.60
CA LEU A 311 17.78 -18.71 -2.96
C LEU A 311 16.56 -17.83 -3.21
N ALA A 312 16.30 -16.83 -2.37
CA ALA A 312 15.17 -15.92 -2.54
C ALA A 312 15.25 -15.17 -3.89
N LEU A 313 16.42 -14.67 -4.27
CA LEU A 313 16.63 -14.03 -5.58
C LEU A 313 16.37 -14.99 -6.74
N LYS A 314 16.89 -16.23 -6.67
CA LYS A 314 16.61 -17.28 -7.67
C LYS A 314 15.12 -17.57 -7.80
N VAL A 315 14.40 -17.67 -6.68
CA VAL A 315 12.95 -17.88 -6.65
C VAL A 315 12.23 -16.73 -7.32
N LEU A 316 12.52 -15.48 -6.96
CA LEU A 316 11.88 -14.30 -7.55
C LEU A 316 12.15 -14.21 -9.07
N ASP A 317 13.38 -14.48 -9.52
CA ASP A 317 13.71 -14.51 -10.94
C ASP A 317 12.98 -15.64 -11.68
N PHE A 318 12.81 -16.80 -11.04
CA PHE A 318 12.02 -17.90 -11.59
C PHE A 318 10.54 -17.54 -11.74
N PHE A 319 9.93 -16.91 -10.72
CA PHE A 319 8.56 -16.38 -10.81
C PHE A 319 8.44 -15.45 -12.02
N ARG A 320 9.33 -14.44 -12.13
CA ARG A 320 9.28 -13.46 -13.24
C ARG A 320 9.36 -14.13 -14.61
N ALA A 321 10.28 -15.10 -14.78
CA ALA A 321 10.42 -15.85 -16.02
C ALA A 321 9.15 -16.64 -16.37
N ARG A 322 8.51 -17.28 -15.38
CA ARG A 322 7.28 -18.04 -15.60
C ARG A 322 6.07 -17.15 -15.88
N LEU A 323 5.93 -16.04 -15.16
CA LEU A 323 4.87 -15.07 -15.42
C LEU A 323 4.98 -14.49 -16.83
N ALA A 324 6.19 -14.21 -17.32
CA ALA A 324 6.40 -13.77 -18.69
C ALA A 324 5.88 -14.79 -19.72
N LEU A 325 6.17 -16.07 -19.52
CA LEU A 325 5.67 -17.14 -20.38
C LEU A 325 4.13 -17.23 -20.33
N PHE A 326 3.52 -17.09 -19.14
CA PHE A 326 2.07 -17.07 -19.03
C PHE A 326 1.44 -15.88 -19.76
N GLN A 327 2.09 -14.71 -19.75
CA GLN A 327 1.63 -13.56 -20.53
C GLN A 327 1.66 -13.83 -22.03
N GLU A 328 2.72 -14.47 -22.53
CA GLU A 328 2.82 -14.85 -23.95
C GLU A 328 1.78 -15.92 -24.32
N GLU A 329 1.53 -16.89 -23.43
CA GLU A 329 0.57 -17.98 -23.64
C GLU A 329 -0.89 -17.49 -23.65
N THR A 330 -1.29 -16.67 -22.67
CA THR A 330 -2.70 -16.30 -22.47
C THR A 330 -3.07 -14.96 -23.10
N GLY A 331 -2.08 -14.10 -23.39
CA GLY A 331 -2.29 -12.72 -23.81
C GLY A 331 -2.81 -11.79 -22.71
N HIS A 332 -2.87 -12.25 -21.45
CA HIS A 332 -3.21 -11.45 -20.28
C HIS A 332 -1.95 -11.01 -19.52
N ILE A 333 -2.04 -9.91 -18.78
CA ILE A 333 -0.93 -9.39 -17.98
C ILE A 333 -0.86 -10.07 -16.61
N TYR A 334 0.36 -10.37 -16.15
CA TYR A 334 0.64 -10.99 -14.85
C TYR A 334 1.64 -10.14 -14.07
N ASN A 335 1.55 -10.18 -12.75
CA ASN A 335 2.53 -9.53 -11.88
C ASN A 335 2.88 -10.39 -10.66
N LEU A 336 4.09 -10.18 -10.17
CA LEU A 336 4.61 -10.77 -8.94
C LEU A 336 4.40 -9.81 -7.78
N GLU A 337 3.67 -10.24 -6.76
CA GLU A 337 3.33 -9.43 -5.60
C GLU A 337 3.89 -10.00 -4.30
N ALA A 338 4.42 -9.11 -3.45
CA ALA A 338 4.65 -9.38 -2.04
C ALA A 338 3.29 -9.38 -1.35
N THR A 339 2.66 -10.55 -1.23
CA THR A 339 1.30 -10.65 -0.68
C THR A 339 1.29 -10.14 0.76
N PRO A 340 0.48 -9.14 1.14
CA PRO A 340 0.49 -8.62 2.53
C PRO A 340 0.14 -9.67 3.61
N ALA A 341 -0.61 -10.70 3.21
CA ALA A 341 -0.76 -11.97 3.93
C ALA A 341 -1.32 -11.91 5.36
N GLU A 342 -2.02 -10.84 5.75
CA GLU A 342 -2.61 -10.60 7.09
C GLU A 342 -3.17 -11.87 7.77
N GLY A 343 -4.19 -12.48 7.16
CA GLY A 343 -4.76 -13.74 7.66
C GLY A 343 -4.10 -14.99 7.05
N THR A 344 -3.47 -14.86 5.88
CA THR A 344 -2.97 -15.99 5.10
C THR A 344 -1.71 -16.59 5.74
N ALA A 345 -0.80 -15.77 6.26
CA ALA A 345 0.43 -16.22 6.91
C ALA A 345 0.16 -17.17 8.08
N TYR A 346 -0.68 -16.75 9.03
CA TYR A 346 -1.11 -17.57 10.16
C TYR A 346 -1.91 -18.80 9.75
N ARG A 347 -2.87 -18.62 8.83
CA ARG A 347 -3.73 -19.73 8.40
C ARG A 347 -2.90 -20.84 7.77
N LEU A 348 -1.96 -20.50 6.88
CA LEU A 348 -1.11 -21.49 6.24
C LEU A 348 -0.20 -22.18 7.26
N ALA A 349 0.49 -21.42 8.10
CA ALA A 349 1.38 -21.98 9.12
C ALA A 349 0.67 -22.95 10.07
N ARG A 350 -0.54 -22.62 10.53
CA ARG A 350 -1.36 -23.51 11.39
C ARG A 350 -1.79 -24.80 10.67
N LEU A 351 -2.20 -24.68 9.40
CA LEU A 351 -2.57 -25.85 8.59
C LEU A 351 -1.37 -26.74 8.31
N ASP A 352 -0.22 -26.14 8.05
CA ASP A 352 1.04 -26.84 7.85
C ASP A 352 1.51 -27.56 9.10
N LYS A 353 1.52 -26.90 10.26
CA LYS A 353 1.86 -27.55 11.54
C LYS A 353 0.97 -28.75 11.85
N LYS A 354 -0.30 -28.71 11.44
CA LYS A 354 -1.22 -29.84 11.61
C LYS A 354 -0.89 -31.03 10.68
N LEU A 355 -0.46 -30.76 9.45
CA LEU A 355 -0.16 -31.80 8.45
C LEU A 355 1.28 -32.32 8.54
N PHE A 356 2.21 -31.44 8.89
CA PHE A 356 3.64 -31.66 8.96
C PHE A 356 4.16 -31.11 10.31
N PRO A 357 4.06 -31.88 11.41
CA PRO A 357 4.43 -31.40 12.74
C PRO A 357 5.86 -30.81 12.82
N GLU A 358 6.78 -31.42 12.09
CA GLU A 358 8.20 -31.06 12.03
C GLU A 358 8.52 -29.86 11.12
N ILE A 359 7.54 -29.30 10.40
CA ILE A 359 7.80 -28.11 9.56
C ILE A 359 8.23 -26.94 10.45
N ARG A 360 9.29 -26.23 10.06
CA ARG A 360 9.74 -25.04 10.78
C ARG A 360 8.84 -23.86 10.41
N THR A 361 8.39 -23.14 11.43
CA THR A 361 7.56 -21.93 11.33
C THR A 361 8.17 -20.86 12.21
N SER A 362 7.89 -19.59 11.93
CA SER A 362 8.13 -18.53 12.92
C SER A 362 7.06 -18.57 14.01
N GLY A 363 7.34 -17.98 15.16
CA GLY A 363 6.45 -17.95 16.33
C GLY A 363 6.52 -19.23 17.17
N ALA A 364 6.70 -19.07 18.49
CA ALA A 364 6.86 -20.18 19.42
C ALA A 364 5.52 -20.78 19.87
N SER A 365 4.56 -19.92 20.26
CA SER A 365 3.21 -20.32 20.70
C SER A 365 2.22 -20.38 19.55
N GLU A 366 2.17 -19.32 18.75
CA GLU A 366 1.31 -19.21 17.58
C GLU A 366 2.16 -19.20 16.31
N PRO A 367 2.07 -20.24 15.45
CA PRO A 367 2.90 -20.35 14.27
C PRO A 367 2.44 -19.37 13.20
N TYR A 368 3.39 -18.71 12.56
CA TYR A 368 3.18 -17.82 11.42
C TYR A 368 4.30 -17.95 10.38
N TYR A 369 4.06 -17.37 9.21
CA TYR A 369 5.06 -17.24 8.15
C TYR A 369 5.43 -15.78 7.94
N THR A 370 6.72 -15.53 7.77
CA THR A 370 7.24 -14.18 7.52
C THR A 370 6.69 -13.66 6.19
N ASN A 371 6.27 -12.40 6.17
CA ASN A 371 5.63 -11.82 4.99
C ASN A 371 6.58 -11.86 3.78
N SER A 372 6.13 -12.46 2.68
CA SER A 372 6.81 -12.44 1.39
C SER A 372 8.30 -12.82 1.48
N THR A 373 9.21 -11.89 1.14
CA THR A 373 10.68 -12.01 1.27
C THR A 373 11.27 -11.04 2.31
N GLN A 374 10.44 -10.59 3.26
CA GLN A 374 10.92 -9.75 4.35
C GLN A 374 11.86 -10.54 5.28
N LEU A 375 12.65 -9.80 6.06
CA LEU A 375 13.37 -10.38 7.19
C LEU A 375 12.36 -10.78 8.28
N PRO A 376 12.64 -11.82 9.08
CA PRO A 376 11.77 -12.20 10.18
C PRO A 376 11.67 -11.07 11.21
N VAL A 377 10.52 -10.99 11.87
CA VAL A 377 10.26 -9.94 12.87
C VAL A 377 11.28 -10.02 13.99
N GLY A 378 11.88 -8.88 14.35
CA GLY A 378 12.88 -8.80 15.41
C GLY A 378 14.27 -9.32 15.03
N PHE A 379 14.54 -9.55 13.73
CA PHE A 379 15.86 -9.98 13.27
C PHE A 379 16.98 -8.98 13.61
N THR A 380 16.76 -7.71 13.29
CA THR A 380 17.74 -6.63 13.51
C THR A 380 17.02 -5.32 13.80
N ASP A 381 17.59 -4.52 14.71
CA ASP A 381 17.18 -3.14 14.95
C ASP A 381 17.87 -2.17 13.96
N SER A 382 18.82 -2.66 13.17
CA SER A 382 19.57 -1.86 12.20
C SER A 382 18.74 -1.61 10.95
N VAL A 383 18.18 -0.41 10.84
CA VAL A 383 17.52 0.09 9.61
C VAL A 383 18.41 -0.08 8.38
N LEU A 384 19.72 0.17 8.51
CA LEU A 384 20.65 0.07 7.39
C LEU A 384 20.79 -1.38 6.92
N GLU A 385 20.88 -2.33 7.85
CA GLU A 385 20.99 -3.76 7.55
C GLU A 385 19.73 -4.26 6.86
N THR A 386 18.56 -3.95 7.41
CA THR A 386 17.25 -4.27 6.81
C THR A 386 17.15 -3.73 5.39
N LEU A 387 17.44 -2.44 5.18
CA LEU A 387 17.35 -1.83 3.85
C LEU A 387 18.37 -2.42 2.88
N THR A 388 19.60 -2.71 3.32
CA THR A 388 20.66 -3.29 2.47
C THR A 388 20.32 -4.73 2.07
N HIS A 389 19.75 -5.51 2.98
CA HIS A 389 19.28 -6.85 2.67
C HIS A 389 18.12 -6.81 1.67
N GLN A 390 17.13 -5.95 1.94
CA GLN A 390 15.87 -5.89 1.20
C GLN A 390 16.01 -5.22 -0.18
N ASP A 391 16.95 -4.29 -0.39
CA ASP A 391 17.00 -3.46 -1.61
C ASP A 391 16.82 -4.26 -2.90
N GLU A 392 17.69 -5.25 -3.12
CA GLU A 392 17.66 -6.06 -4.34
C GLU A 392 16.40 -6.93 -4.45
N LEU A 393 15.98 -7.58 -3.36
CA LEU A 393 14.80 -8.46 -3.34
C LEU A 393 13.54 -7.68 -3.75
N GLN A 394 13.41 -6.47 -3.22
CA GLN A 394 12.23 -5.63 -3.40
C GLN A 394 12.13 -5.11 -4.85
N THR A 395 13.27 -4.90 -5.52
CA THR A 395 13.29 -4.55 -6.95
C THR A 395 12.87 -5.69 -7.87
N LYS A 396 12.76 -6.94 -7.40
CA LYS A 396 12.29 -8.05 -8.25
C LYS A 396 10.77 -8.12 -8.37
N TYR A 397 10.03 -7.48 -7.46
CA TYR A 397 8.57 -7.45 -7.54
C TYR A 397 8.10 -6.53 -8.66
N THR A 398 7.23 -7.05 -9.52
CA THR A 398 6.62 -6.31 -10.64
C THR A 398 5.21 -5.79 -10.32
N GLY A 399 4.65 -6.22 -9.18
CA GLY A 399 3.39 -5.74 -8.62
C GLY A 399 3.60 -5.00 -7.30
N GLY A 400 2.69 -5.24 -6.33
CA GLY A 400 2.75 -4.69 -4.98
C GLY A 400 4.00 -5.11 -4.21
N THR A 401 4.76 -4.14 -3.72
CA THR A 401 5.71 -4.35 -2.63
C THR A 401 5.89 -3.09 -1.79
N VAL A 402 6.26 -3.26 -0.53
CA VAL A 402 6.56 -2.17 0.41
C VAL A 402 7.59 -2.64 1.43
N VAL A 403 8.52 -1.77 1.78
CA VAL A 403 9.42 -1.96 2.91
C VAL A 403 9.00 -1.07 4.08
N HIS A 404 8.73 -1.70 5.21
CA HIS A 404 8.45 -1.02 6.47
C HIS A 404 9.75 -0.80 7.22
N VAL A 405 10.13 0.47 7.39
CA VAL A 405 11.27 0.84 8.22
C VAL A 405 10.78 1.02 9.64
N PHE A 406 10.79 -0.06 10.40
CA PHE A 406 10.42 -0.05 11.80
C PHE A 406 11.43 0.74 12.63
N LEU A 407 10.93 1.70 13.40
CA LEU A 407 11.72 2.51 14.32
C LEU A 407 11.23 2.22 15.74
N GLY A 408 12.16 1.87 16.63
CA GLY A 408 11.84 1.53 18.03
C GLY A 408 11.13 2.66 18.79
N GLU A 409 11.27 3.91 18.36
CA GLU A 409 10.51 5.03 18.89
C GLU A 409 10.23 6.10 17.83
N ARG A 410 9.27 6.98 18.15
CA ARG A 410 8.95 8.18 17.37
C ARG A 410 10.21 9.00 17.09
N LEU A 411 10.43 9.38 15.82
CA LEU A 411 11.52 10.30 15.46
C LEU A 411 11.38 11.64 16.19
N PRO A 412 12.51 12.24 16.61
CA PRO A 412 12.51 13.40 17.49
C PRO A 412 11.99 14.67 16.81
N SER A 413 12.10 14.77 15.48
CA SER A 413 11.67 15.95 14.73
C SER A 413 11.34 15.64 13.26
N ALA A 414 10.64 16.57 12.61
CA ALA A 414 10.36 16.51 11.18
C ALA A 414 11.65 16.50 10.35
N GLU A 415 12.66 17.27 10.76
CA GLU A 415 13.96 17.36 10.09
C GLU A 415 14.70 16.02 10.15
N SER A 416 14.69 15.35 11.30
CA SER A 416 15.29 14.01 11.44
C SER A 416 14.62 13.00 10.51
N CYS A 417 13.28 13.02 10.45
CA CYS A 417 12.51 12.17 9.54
C CYS A 417 12.79 12.47 8.07
N ARG A 418 12.85 13.75 7.72
CA ARG A 418 13.22 14.20 6.38
C ARG A 418 14.57 13.65 5.96
N GLN A 419 15.60 13.80 6.80
CA GLN A 419 16.94 13.33 6.48
C GLN A 419 16.99 11.81 6.32
N LEU A 420 16.24 11.06 7.13
CA LEU A 420 16.13 9.61 6.97
C LEU A 420 15.47 9.24 5.63
N VAL A 421 14.28 9.77 5.35
CA VAL A 421 13.55 9.50 4.08
C VAL A 421 14.40 9.88 2.87
N LYS A 422 15.04 11.06 2.91
CA LYS A 422 15.97 11.50 1.85
C LYS A 422 17.12 10.53 1.66
N LYS A 423 17.77 10.11 2.75
CA LYS A 423 18.88 9.15 2.69
C LYS A 423 18.44 7.81 2.10
N ILE A 424 17.23 7.34 2.44
CA ILE A 424 16.68 6.11 1.89
C ILE A 424 16.44 6.26 0.39
N ALA A 425 15.72 7.30 -0.01
CA ALA A 425 15.34 7.54 -1.41
C ALA A 425 16.55 7.66 -2.37
N TYR A 426 17.65 8.25 -1.90
CA TYR A 426 18.86 8.44 -2.70
C TYR A 426 19.86 7.27 -2.64
N LYS A 427 19.84 6.44 -1.58
CA LYS A 427 20.82 5.36 -1.39
C LYS A 427 20.33 4.02 -1.92
N PHE A 428 19.03 3.76 -1.84
CA PHE A 428 18.42 2.47 -2.16
C PHE A 428 17.55 2.57 -3.41
N HIS A 429 17.37 1.45 -4.10
CA HIS A 429 16.55 1.31 -5.30
C HIS A 429 15.12 0.86 -4.97
N LEU A 430 14.78 0.77 -3.68
CA LEU A 430 13.45 0.44 -3.18
C LEU A 430 12.37 1.27 -3.89
N PRO A 431 11.38 0.64 -4.54
CA PRO A 431 10.33 1.35 -5.25
C PRO A 431 9.35 2.03 -4.30
N TYR A 432 9.15 1.45 -3.12
CA TYR A 432 8.10 1.85 -2.20
C TYR A 432 8.49 1.53 -0.76
N PHE A 433 8.41 2.53 0.13
CA PHE A 433 8.78 2.35 1.54
C PHE A 433 7.97 3.26 2.45
N THR A 434 7.92 2.92 3.72
CA THR A 434 7.31 3.74 4.77
C THR A 434 8.16 3.71 6.03
N ILE A 435 7.96 4.72 6.88
CA ILE A 435 8.59 4.81 8.20
C ILE A 435 7.53 4.39 9.21
N THR A 436 7.82 3.37 10.03
CA THR A 436 6.84 2.84 11.00
C THR A 436 7.37 3.06 12.42
N PRO A 437 7.03 4.19 13.07
CA PRO A 437 7.40 4.43 14.46
C PRO A 437 6.53 3.63 15.43
N THR A 438 7.12 3.17 16.53
CA THR A 438 6.37 2.55 17.63
C THR A 438 5.73 3.60 18.54
N PHE A 439 4.43 3.47 18.78
CA PHE A 439 3.66 4.28 19.73
C PHE A 439 2.55 3.45 20.39
N SER A 440 2.08 3.91 21.55
CA SER A 440 0.98 3.30 22.30
C SER A 440 -0.21 4.26 22.40
N ILE A 441 -1.43 3.75 22.44
CA ILE A 441 -2.64 4.56 22.60
C ILE A 441 -3.25 4.28 23.98
N CYS A 442 -3.30 5.30 24.82
CA CYS A 442 -4.00 5.27 26.10
C CYS A 442 -5.42 5.84 25.93
N PRO A 443 -6.46 5.19 26.47
CA PRO A 443 -7.83 5.72 26.43
C PRO A 443 -7.99 7.11 27.07
N VAL A 444 -7.13 7.46 28.03
CA VAL A 444 -7.15 8.73 28.77
C VAL A 444 -6.19 9.75 28.16
N HIS A 445 -4.97 9.34 27.85
CA HIS A 445 -3.88 10.25 27.47
C HIS A 445 -3.56 10.27 25.97
N GLY A 446 -4.26 9.48 25.15
CA GLY A 446 -4.02 9.42 23.72
C GLY A 446 -2.67 8.78 23.37
N TYR A 447 -1.98 9.33 22.36
CA TYR A 447 -0.72 8.78 21.85
C TYR A 447 0.44 9.00 22.81
N ILE A 448 1.17 7.91 23.10
CA ILE A 448 2.35 7.88 23.94
C ILE A 448 3.52 7.34 23.10
N LYS A 449 4.67 7.99 23.21
CA LYS A 449 5.90 7.59 22.50
C LYS A 449 6.37 6.22 22.99
N GLY A 450 6.65 5.30 22.08
CA GLY A 450 7.18 3.98 22.41
C GLY A 450 6.12 2.95 22.78
N GLU A 451 6.58 1.75 23.11
CA GLU A 451 5.76 0.60 23.48
C GLU A 451 5.52 0.56 24.99
N HIS A 452 4.25 0.66 25.38
CA HIS A 452 3.83 0.68 26.77
C HIS A 452 2.55 -0.15 26.93
N TYR A 453 2.63 -1.25 27.66
CA TYR A 453 1.47 -2.07 28.04
C TYR A 453 0.61 -1.41 29.12
N THR A 454 1.19 -0.45 29.85
CA THR A 454 0.54 0.36 30.88
C THR A 454 0.88 1.83 30.65
N CYS A 455 -0.09 2.73 30.82
CA CYS A 455 0.13 4.15 30.53
C CYS A 455 1.19 4.74 31.48
N PRO A 456 2.35 5.21 30.99
CA PRO A 456 3.41 5.74 31.84
C PRO A 456 3.00 7.04 32.54
N ILE A 457 2.03 7.79 31.98
CA ILE A 457 1.49 9.00 32.58
C ILE A 457 0.58 8.67 33.78
N GLU A 458 -0.22 7.60 33.69
CA GLU A 458 -1.01 7.10 34.82
C GLU A 458 -0.11 6.50 35.91
N ILE A 459 0.95 5.79 35.52
CA ILE A 459 1.92 5.26 36.49
C ILE A 459 2.59 6.40 37.25
N ASN A 460 3.03 7.46 36.57
CA ASN A 460 3.65 8.61 37.23
C ASN A 460 2.66 9.36 38.13
N LYS A 461 1.38 9.49 37.73
CA LYS A 461 0.32 10.00 38.63
C LYS A 461 0.08 9.09 39.83
N SER A 462 0.15 7.77 39.65
CA SER A 462 0.00 6.79 40.73
C SER A 462 1.18 6.76 41.71
N LEU A 463 2.39 7.11 41.25
CA LEU A 463 3.58 7.28 42.08
C LEU A 463 3.56 8.60 42.86
N ASP A 464 3.05 9.68 42.26
CA ASP A 464 2.76 10.93 42.96
C ASP A 464 1.55 10.80 43.92
N SER A 465 0.59 9.93 43.59
CA SER A 465 -0.57 9.61 44.43
C SER A 465 -0.37 8.37 45.31
N ALA A 466 0.84 7.79 45.38
CA ALA A 466 1.19 6.75 46.36
C ALA A 466 1.33 7.31 47.79
N ARG A 467 0.72 8.47 48.05
CA ARG A 467 0.26 8.93 49.36
C ARG A 467 -1.19 8.57 49.67
N ASP A 468 -1.99 8.06 48.75
CA ASP A 468 -3.35 7.58 49.04
C ASP A 468 -3.83 6.47 48.07
N LYS A 469 -3.83 5.25 48.63
CA LYS A 469 -4.64 4.04 48.37
C LYS A 469 -5.05 3.62 46.94
N GLU A 470 -4.65 2.37 46.64
CA GLU A 470 -5.26 1.31 45.82
C GLU A 470 -6.63 1.60 45.18
N VAL A 471 -6.77 1.24 43.89
CA VAL A 471 -7.77 0.25 43.41
C VAL A 471 -7.74 0.01 41.88
N LYS A 472 -7.66 -1.28 41.55
CA LYS A 472 -8.24 -2.09 40.45
C LYS A 472 -7.76 -1.98 38.98
N GLU A 473 -7.28 -3.14 38.55
CA GLU A 473 -7.14 -3.70 37.21
C GLU A 473 -8.46 -3.69 36.42
N ASN A 474 -8.36 -3.36 35.12
CA ASN A 474 -8.89 -4.13 33.98
C ASN A 474 -8.82 -3.27 32.70
N ALA A 475 -8.00 -3.68 31.73
CA ALA A 475 -8.19 -3.35 30.33
C ALA A 475 -7.60 -4.47 29.46
N THR A 476 -8.45 -5.03 28.61
CA THR A 476 -8.32 -6.26 27.85
C THR A 476 -7.24 -6.21 26.75
N GLU A 477 -6.35 -7.22 26.75
CA GLU A 477 -5.28 -7.49 25.77
C GLU A 477 -5.75 -7.72 24.31
N SER A 478 -7.06 -7.85 24.05
CA SER A 478 -7.55 -8.35 22.76
C SER A 478 -7.59 -7.34 21.60
N GLN A 479 -7.49 -6.04 21.89
CA GLN A 479 -7.61 -4.99 20.87
C GLN A 479 -6.24 -4.48 20.40
N PHE A 480 -5.23 -4.50 21.28
CA PHE A 480 -3.85 -4.08 20.99
C PHE A 480 -3.11 -5.02 20.04
N ALA A 481 -3.41 -6.32 20.07
CA ALA A 481 -2.83 -7.29 19.13
C ALA A 481 -3.37 -7.13 17.70
N ARG A 482 -4.64 -6.74 17.54
CA ARG A 482 -5.27 -6.54 16.22
C ARG A 482 -4.75 -5.30 15.50
N ASP A 483 -4.53 -4.20 16.22
CA ASP A 483 -4.01 -2.97 15.62
C ASP A 483 -2.50 -3.09 15.28
N ARG A 484 -1.75 -3.91 16.01
CA ARG A 484 -0.40 -4.35 15.61
C ARG A 484 -0.43 -5.07 14.28
N GLU A 485 -1.30 -6.07 14.13
CA GLU A 485 -1.33 -6.91 12.93
C GLU A 485 -1.76 -6.16 11.68
N LEU A 486 -2.67 -5.18 11.78
CA LEU A 486 -3.02 -4.30 10.66
C LEU A 486 -1.83 -3.42 10.20
N GLN A 487 -0.91 -3.06 11.10
CA GLN A 487 0.32 -2.34 10.75
C GLN A 487 1.43 -3.24 10.20
N TYR A 488 1.45 -4.53 10.58
CA TYR A 488 2.40 -5.54 10.06
C TYR A 488 1.90 -6.25 8.80
N ALA A 489 0.61 -6.11 8.47
CA ALA A 489 -0.03 -6.68 7.30
C ALA A 489 -0.34 -5.67 6.19
N HIS A 490 0.14 -4.44 6.33
CA HIS A 490 0.25 -3.50 5.22
C HIS A 490 1.70 -3.43 4.79
#